data_AF-A0A7C7T2S7-F1
#
_entry.id   AF-A0A7C7T2S7-F1
#
_cell.length_a   1.000
_cell.length_b   1.000
_cell.length_c   1.000
_cell.angle_alpha   90.00
_cell.angle_beta   90.00
_cell.angle_gamma   90.00
#
_symmetry.space_group_name_H-M   'P 1'
#
loop_
_entity.id
_entity.type
_entity.pdbx_description
1 polymer ?
#
loop_
_entity_poly.entity_id
_entity_poly.type
_entity_poly.pdbx_seq_one_letter_code
_entity_poly.pdbx_strand_id
1 'polypeptide(L)'
;MVAFPTVAWWWQLDVRWIVGLGLAGALIEVTAWVAPRFVKPVYVGCLLLTAPIGYIVGELTILLIFLTVFCPLGVLFRVIGRDVLERTVDRNAMTYWKDKEQPKSLSSYYRQS
;
A
#
# COMPACT_ATOMS: atom_id res chain seq x y z
N MET A 1 -1.77 -27.04 -2.28
CA MET A 1 -0.30 -26.90 -2.21
C MET A 1 0.38 -27.49 -3.47
N VAL A 2 0.05 -27.00 -4.68
CA VAL A 2 0.63 -27.52 -5.95
C VAL A 2 1.08 -26.38 -6.89
N ALA A 3 0.95 -25.11 -6.48
CA ALA A 3 1.24 -23.96 -7.34
C ALA A 3 2.70 -23.45 -7.26
N PHE A 4 3.50 -23.93 -6.30
CA PHE A 4 4.90 -23.52 -6.14
C PHE A 4 5.89 -24.10 -7.18
N PRO A 5 5.71 -25.29 -7.80
CA PRO A 5 6.71 -25.85 -8.72
C PRO A 5 6.77 -25.14 -10.08
N THR A 6 5.68 -24.50 -10.52
CA THR A 6 5.61 -23.89 -11.86
C THR A 6 6.41 -22.59 -11.94
N VAL A 7 6.54 -21.86 -10.83
CA VAL A 7 7.40 -20.67 -10.71
C VAL A 7 8.88 -21.04 -10.80
N ALA A 8 9.27 -22.21 -10.25
CA ALA A 8 10.65 -22.70 -10.30
C ALA A 8 11.09 -23.09 -11.72
N TRP A 9 10.17 -23.62 -12.55
CA TRP A 9 10.45 -23.95 -13.95
C TRP A 9 10.72 -22.69 -14.80
N TRP A 10 10.12 -21.55 -14.44
CA TRP A 10 10.25 -20.31 -15.19
C TRP A 10 11.60 -19.59 -14.98
N TRP A 11 12.37 -20.00 -13.97
CA TRP A 11 13.66 -19.38 -13.61
C TRP A 11 14.91 -20.19 -13.99
N GLN A 12 14.80 -21.40 -14.56
CA GLN A 12 15.94 -22.23 -15.02
C GLN A 12 17.17 -22.26 -14.08
N LEU A 13 16.95 -22.16 -12.76
CA LEU A 13 18.03 -22.21 -11.79
C LEU A 13 18.45 -23.66 -11.56
N ASP A 14 19.75 -23.96 -11.67
CA ASP A 14 20.23 -25.32 -11.41
C ASP A 14 19.82 -25.78 -10.01
N VAL A 15 19.28 -27.00 -9.91
CA VAL A 15 18.85 -27.63 -8.65
C VAL A 15 19.94 -27.61 -7.58
N ARG A 16 21.21 -27.62 -7.99
CA ARG A 16 22.39 -27.52 -7.11
C ARG A 16 22.42 -26.18 -6.36
N TRP A 17 22.06 -25.08 -7.01
CA TRP A 17 21.98 -23.76 -6.37
C TRP A 17 20.80 -23.67 -5.42
N ILE A 18 19.66 -24.26 -5.76
CA ILE A 18 18.47 -24.30 -4.89
C ILE A 18 18.80 -25.06 -3.60
N VAL A 19 19.41 -26.24 -3.72
CA VAL A 19 19.81 -27.05 -2.56
C VAL A 19 20.92 -26.36 -1.75
N GLY A 20 21.90 -25.75 -2.41
CA GLY A 20 22.98 -25.01 -1.75
C GLY A 20 22.48 -23.80 -0.95
N LEU A 21 21.59 -22.99 -1.53
CA LEU A 21 20.97 -21.85 -0.86
C LEU A 21 20.03 -22.28 0.27
N GLY A 22 19.29 -23.38 0.07
CA GLY A 22 18.43 -23.95 1.10
C GLY A 22 19.20 -24.43 2.33
N LEU A 23 20.32 -25.14 2.12
CA LEU A 23 21.20 -25.59 3.20
C LEU A 23 21.88 -24.41 3.92
N ALA A 24 22.30 -23.39 3.17
CA ALA A 24 22.85 -22.17 3.76
C ALA A 24 21.81 -21.43 4.62
N GLY A 25 20.55 -21.34 4.15
CA GLY A 25 19.45 -20.77 4.91
C GLY A 25 19.18 -21.52 6.22
N ALA A 26 19.12 -22.86 6.16
CA ALA A 26 18.91 -23.69 7.34
C ALA A 26 20.05 -23.55 8.36
N LEU A 27 21.30 -23.43 7.90
CA LEU A 27 22.45 -23.20 8.79
C LEU A 27 22.36 -21.83 9.47
N ILE A 28 21.89 -20.80 8.76
CA ILE A 28 21.68 -19.45 9.31
C ILE A 28 20.54 -19.47 10.34
N GLU A 29 19.45 -20.19 10.10
CA GLU A 29 18.37 -20.36 11.09
C GLU A 29 18.84 -21.07 12.36
N VAL A 30 19.58 -22.17 12.22
CA VAL A 30 20.11 -22.93 13.37
C VAL A 30 21.08 -22.07 14.17
N THR A 31 21.95 -21.30 13.51
CA THR A 31 22.89 -20.38 14.19
C THR A 31 22.19 -19.18 14.83
N ALA A 32 21.09 -18.69 14.24
CA ALA A 32 20.24 -17.67 14.86
C ALA A 32 19.53 -18.18 16.12
N TRP A 33 19.20 -19.47 16.17
CA TRP A 33 18.53 -20.08 17.33
C TRP A 33 19.47 -20.31 18.51
N VAL A 34 20.71 -20.72 18.25
CA VAL A 34 21.72 -21.01 19.30
C VAL A 34 22.40 -19.73 19.80
N ALA A 35 22.62 -18.73 18.93
CA ALA A 35 23.38 -17.53 19.25
C ALA A 35 22.75 -16.23 18.71
N PRO A 36 21.55 -15.83 19.20
CA PRO A 36 20.81 -14.68 18.69
C PRO A 36 21.56 -13.35 18.85
N ARG A 37 22.53 -13.30 19.77
CA ARG A 37 23.31 -12.10 20.10
C ARG A 37 24.26 -11.69 18.96
N PHE A 38 24.73 -12.63 18.14
CA PHE A 38 25.61 -12.36 17.00
C PHE A 38 24.85 -12.07 15.70
N VAL A 39 23.64 -12.63 15.54
CA VAL A 39 22.80 -12.40 14.35
C VAL A 39 22.10 -11.04 14.41
N LYS A 40 21.78 -10.55 15.62
CA LYS A 40 21.11 -9.27 15.84
C LYS A 40 21.74 -8.07 15.10
N PRO A 41 23.06 -7.80 15.16
CA PRO A 41 23.64 -6.66 14.44
C PRO A 41 23.55 -6.79 12.92
N VAL A 42 23.71 -8.00 12.36
CA VAL A 42 23.57 -8.26 10.92
C VAL A 42 22.13 -8.00 10.49
N TYR A 43 21.15 -8.52 11.25
CA TYR A 43 19.73 -8.27 11.01
C TYR A 43 19.39 -6.78 11.06
N VAL A 44 19.86 -6.06 12.09
CA VAL A 44 19.64 -4.61 12.21
C VAL A 44 20.31 -3.85 11.06
N GLY A 45 21.50 -4.26 10.63
CA GLY A 45 22.17 -3.69 9.46
C GLY A 45 21.35 -3.87 8.19
N CYS A 46 20.88 -5.08 7.92
CA CYS A 46 19.99 -5.36 6.78
C CYS A 46 18.69 -4.58 6.88
N LEU A 47 18.11 -4.46 8.07
CA LEU A 47 16.89 -3.68 8.30
C LEU A 47 17.14 -2.19 8.00
N LEU A 48 18.25 -1.62 8.47
CA LEU A 48 18.59 -0.22 8.23
C LEU A 48 18.87 0.06 6.74
N LEU A 49 19.43 -0.91 6.02
CA LEU A 49 19.65 -0.81 4.58
C LEU A 49 18.34 -0.92 3.78
N THR A 50 17.42 -1.78 4.22
CA THR A 50 16.16 -2.04 3.51
C THR A 50 15.03 -1.09 3.89
N ALA A 51 15.05 -0.52 5.10
CA ALA A 51 14.08 0.45 5.59
C ALA A 51 13.86 1.66 4.66
N PRO A 52 14.91 2.37 4.17
CA PRO A 52 14.71 3.50 3.27
C PRO A 52 14.06 3.09 1.95
N ILE A 53 14.32 1.87 1.48
CA ILE A 53 13.69 1.33 0.26
C ILE A 53 12.18 1.22 0.49
N GLY A 54 11.76 0.63 1.62
CA GLY A 54 10.35 0.52 1.97
C GLY A 54 9.65 1.88 2.06
N TYR A 55 10.31 2.87 2.67
CA TYR A 55 9.80 4.23 2.76
C TYR A 55 9.59 4.88 1.38
N ILE A 56 10.62 4.81 0.52
CA ILE A 56 10.57 5.39 -0.84
C ILE A 56 9.48 4.70 -1.67
N VAL A 57 9.41 3.37 -1.62
CA VAL A 57 8.40 2.60 -2.36
C VAL A 57 6.99 2.93 -1.86
N GLY A 58 6.79 3.10 -0.56
CA GLY A 58 5.51 3.52 0.01
C GLY A 58 5.05 4.88 -0.54
N GLU A 59 5.94 5.87 -0.49
CA GLU A 59 5.65 7.22 -1.00
C GLU A 59 5.38 7.22 -2.52
N LEU A 60 6.21 6.51 -3.28
CA LEU A 60 6.03 6.34 -4.72
C LEU A 60 4.73 5.62 -5.07
N THR A 61 4.32 4.64 -4.26
CA THR A 61 3.07 3.91 -4.47
C THR A 61 1.87 4.83 -4.30
N ILE A 62 1.84 5.63 -3.24
CA ILE A 62 0.77 6.62 -3.02
C ILE A 62 0.77 7.66 -4.15
N LEU A 63 1.94 8.17 -4.53
CA LEU A 63 2.08 9.12 -5.63
C LEU A 63 1.55 8.54 -6.95
N LEU A 64 1.91 7.29 -7.26
CA LEU A 64 1.45 6.60 -8.47
C LEU A 64 -0.06 6.41 -8.44
N ILE A 65 -0.64 5.96 -7.33
CA ILE A 65 -2.09 5.82 -7.20
C ILE A 65 -2.77 7.19 -7.40
N PHE A 66 -2.23 8.25 -6.80
CA PHE A 66 -2.75 9.60 -6.99
C PHE A 66 -2.73 10.03 -8.46
N LEU A 67 -1.61 9.85 -9.15
CA LEU A 67 -1.47 10.29 -10.54
C LEU A 67 -2.17 9.39 -11.55
N THR A 68 -2.31 8.09 -11.29
CA THR A 68 -2.88 7.12 -12.24
C THR A 68 -4.35 6.81 -12.00
N VAL A 69 -4.86 7.04 -10.79
CA VAL A 69 -6.26 6.77 -10.45
C VAL A 69 -6.99 8.08 -10.20
N PHE A 70 -6.56 8.85 -9.19
CA PHE A 70 -7.31 10.03 -8.75
C PHE A 70 -7.24 11.19 -9.75
N CYS A 71 -6.06 11.46 -10.31
CA CYS A 71 -5.86 12.51 -11.30
C CYS A 71 -6.70 12.28 -12.57
N PRO A 72 -6.65 11.12 -13.26
CA PRO A 72 -7.47 10.90 -14.44
C PRO A 72 -8.96 10.83 -14.11
N LEU A 73 -9.34 10.39 -12.91
CA LEU A 73 -10.75 10.45 -12.48
C LEU A 73 -11.24 11.91 -12.39
N GLY A 74 -10.42 12.81 -11.86
CA GLY A 74 -10.72 14.25 -11.84
C GLY A 74 -10.78 14.86 -13.25
N VAL A 75 -9.88 14.46 -14.14
CA VAL A 75 -9.92 14.87 -15.56
C VAL A 75 -11.18 14.35 -16.24
N LEU A 76 -11.56 13.09 -15.99
CA LEU A 76 -12.78 12.49 -16.51
C LEU A 76 -14.03 13.25 -16.05
N PHE A 77 -14.13 13.60 -14.76
CA PHE A 77 -15.23 14.43 -14.25
C PHE A 77 -15.26 15.82 -14.90
N ARG A 78 -14.10 16.42 -15.16
CA ARG A 78 -13.99 17.69 -15.89
C ARG A 78 -14.50 17.56 -17.33
N VAL A 79 -14.15 16.49 -18.04
CA VAL A 79 -14.61 16.24 -19.43
C VAL A 79 -16.12 15.97 -19.48
N ILE A 80 -16.66 15.24 -18.50
CA ILE A 80 -18.10 14.96 -18.39
C ILE A 80 -18.90 16.23 -17.96
N GLY A 81 -18.22 17.29 -17.50
CA GLY A 81 -18.87 18.51 -17.01
C GLY A 81 -19.55 18.35 -15.66
N ARG A 82 -19.19 17.30 -14.90
CA ARG A 82 -19.77 17.00 -13.59
C ARG A 82 -18.92 17.63 -12.49
N ASP A 83 -19.31 18.81 -12.03
CA ASP A 83 -18.66 19.47 -10.89
C ASP A 83 -19.23 18.96 -9.56
N VAL A 84 -18.81 17.75 -9.16
CA VAL A 84 -19.24 17.13 -7.88
C VAL A 84 -18.71 17.90 -6.67
N LEU A 85 -17.63 18.67 -6.84
CA LEU A 85 -16.95 19.39 -5.78
C LEU A 85 -17.36 20.87 -5.72
N GLU A 86 -18.29 21.31 -6.58
CA GLU A 86 -18.74 22.71 -6.69
C GLU A 86 -17.56 23.69 -6.70
N ARG A 87 -16.52 23.34 -7.46
CA ARG A 87 -15.27 24.11 -7.54
C ARG A 87 -15.48 25.41 -8.30
N THR A 88 -16.53 25.50 -9.11
CA THR A 88 -16.95 26.76 -9.72
C THR A 88 -17.61 27.68 -8.70
N VAL A 89 -16.92 28.76 -8.35
CA VAL A 89 -17.43 29.85 -7.51
C VAL A 89 -18.53 30.61 -8.27
N ASP A 90 -19.79 30.38 -7.90
CA ASP A 90 -20.93 31.13 -8.43
C ASP A 90 -20.98 32.53 -7.83
N ARG A 91 -20.49 33.54 -8.56
CA ARG A 91 -20.48 34.95 -8.10
C ARG A 91 -21.86 35.57 -7.93
N ASN A 92 -22.92 34.95 -8.45
CA ASN A 92 -24.31 35.41 -8.29
C ASN A 92 -25.04 34.72 -7.13
N ALA A 93 -24.42 33.75 -6.46
CA ALA A 93 -25.01 33.11 -5.30
C ALA A 93 -25.07 34.10 -4.11
N MET A 94 -26.28 34.36 -3.61
CA MET A 94 -26.50 35.14 -2.37
C MET A 94 -25.86 34.47 -1.14
N THR A 95 -25.73 33.15 -1.17
CA THR A 95 -25.10 32.35 -0.11
C THR A 95 -24.71 30.97 -0.63
N TYR A 96 -23.57 30.44 -0.21
CA TYR A 96 -23.14 29.05 -0.49
C TYR A 96 -23.63 28.05 0.57
N TRP A 97 -24.44 28.50 1.53
CA TRP A 97 -25.03 27.63 2.54
C TRP A 97 -25.98 26.64 1.87
N LYS A 98 -25.70 25.34 2.02
CA LYS A 98 -26.63 24.27 1.67
C LYS A 98 -27.49 23.94 2.87
N ASP A 99 -28.80 23.83 2.64
CA ASP A 99 -29.72 23.37 3.67
C ASP A 99 -29.34 21.94 4.09
N LYS A 100 -29.05 21.78 5.38
CA LYS A 100 -28.78 20.48 5.97
C LYS A 100 -30.08 19.70 6.05
N GLU A 101 -30.14 18.53 5.43
CA GLU A 101 -31.27 17.61 5.62
C GLU A 101 -31.42 17.31 7.12
N GLN A 102 -32.57 17.69 7.67
CA GLN A 102 -32.90 17.43 9.06
C GLN A 102 -33.16 15.93 9.24
N PRO A 103 -32.53 15.26 10.23
CA PRO A 103 -32.78 13.86 10.48
C PRO A 103 -34.27 13.65 10.79
N LYS A 104 -34.92 12.75 10.05
CA LYS A 104 -36.37 12.49 10.16
C LYS A 104 -36.83 12.01 11.54
N SER A 105 -35.91 11.59 12.43
CA SER A 105 -36.24 11.29 13.83
C SER A 105 -35.03 11.46 14.77
N LEU A 106 -35.30 11.91 16.01
CA LEU A 106 -34.31 12.00 17.10
C LEU A 106 -33.67 10.64 17.41
N SER A 107 -34.40 9.54 17.20
CA SER A 107 -33.90 8.18 17.43
C SER A 107 -32.79 7.76 16.46
N SER A 108 -32.67 8.42 15.30
CA SER A 108 -31.60 8.18 14.33
C SER A 108 -30.26 8.75 14.78
N TYR A 109 -30.28 9.82 15.59
CA TYR A 109 -29.07 10.47 16.12
C TYR A 109 -28.36 9.57 17.13
N TYR A 110 -29.12 8.89 18.00
CA TYR A 110 -28.58 7.98 19.01
C TYR A 110 -28.03 6.66 18.45
N ARG A 111 -28.15 6.39 17.15
CA ARG A 111 -27.62 5.18 16.49
C ARG A 111 -26.33 5.43 15.68
N GLN A 112 -25.87 6.67 15.59
CA GLN A 112 -24.58 6.99 14.99
C GLN A 112 -23.48 6.93 16.07
N SER A 113 -23.18 5.73 16.55
CA SER A 113 -21.99 5.44 17.36
C SER A 113 -20.80 5.13 16.48
#